data_AF-Q6QIX7-F1
#
_entry.id   AF-Q6QIX7-F1
#
_cell.length_a   1.000
_cell.length_b   1.000
_cell.length_c   1.000
_cell.angle_alpha   90.00
_cell.angle_beta   90.00
_cell.angle_gamma   90.00
#
_symmetry.space_group_name_H-M   'P 1'
#
loop_
_entity.id
_entity.type
_entity.pdbx_description
1 polymer ?
#
loop_
_entity_poly.entity_id
_entity_poly.type
_entity_poly.pdbx_seq_one_letter_code
_entity_poly.pdbx_strand_id
1 'polypeptide(L)' 'GEPPVFVKPEKVVGVIGASGSSVSIMVANILRLFQIPQISYASTAPELSDDRRYDFFSRVVPPDSFQAQAMVDIV' A
#
# COMPACT_ATOMS: atom_id res chain seq x y z
N GLY A 1 -12.60 11.59 -42.33
CA GLY A 1 -12.16 10.79 -41.18
C GLY A 1 -12.98 11.19 -39.99
N GLU A 2 -13.47 10.23 -39.20
CA GLU A 2 -14.24 10.55 -38.00
C GLU A 2 -13.35 11.26 -36.96
N PRO A 3 -13.92 12.19 -36.18
CA PRO A 3 -13.19 12.85 -35.11
C PRO A 3 -12.79 11.85 -34.01
N PRO A 4 -11.65 12.05 -33.34
CA PRO A 4 -11.20 11.18 -32.26
C PRO A 4 -12.18 11.19 -31.08
N VAL A 5 -12.48 10.01 -30.55
CA VAL A 5 -13.31 9.85 -29.34
C VAL A 5 -12.41 10.02 -28.11
N PHE A 6 -12.68 11.06 -27.32
CA PHE A 6 -12.02 11.26 -26.03
C PHE A 6 -12.87 10.66 -24.91
N VAL A 7 -12.43 9.52 -24.38
CA VAL A 7 -13.07 8.89 -23.22
C VAL A 7 -12.54 9.52 -21.95
N LYS A 8 -13.42 9.98 -21.07
CA LYS A 8 -13.01 10.46 -19.73
C LYS A 8 -12.46 9.27 -18.94
N PRO A 9 -11.27 9.38 -18.31
CA PRO A 9 -10.76 8.30 -17.47
C PRO A 9 -11.71 8.02 -16.31
N GLU A 10 -11.90 6.73 -15.99
CA GLU A 10 -12.65 6.32 -14.82
C GLU A 10 -11.92 6.68 -13.51
N LYS A 11 -12.68 6.83 -12.43
CA LYS A 11 -12.12 7.13 -11.11
C LYS A 11 -11.37 5.92 -10.59
N VAL A 12 -10.13 6.11 -10.13
CA VAL A 12 -9.38 5.07 -9.40
C VAL A 12 -10.06 4.81 -8.05
N VAL A 13 -10.46 3.56 -7.81
CA VAL A 13 -11.11 3.13 -6.56
C VAL A 13 -10.15 2.45 -5.59
N GLY A 14 -8.95 2.08 -6.03
CA GLY A 14 -7.92 1.45 -5.22
C GLY A 14 -6.62 1.21 -5.99
N VAL A 15 -5.54 0.94 -5.28
CA VAL A 15 -4.20 0.70 -5.84
C VAL A 15 -3.63 -0.60 -5.27
N ILE A 16 -3.08 -1.47 -6.14
CA ILE A 16 -2.32 -2.65 -5.72
C ILE A 16 -0.82 -2.35 -5.83
N GLY A 17 -0.07 -2.62 -4.77
CA GLY A 17 1.34 -2.28 -4.63
C GLY A 17 1.62 -1.31 -3.47
N ALA A 18 2.80 -0.71 -3.38
CA ALA A 18 3.99 -1.03 -4.17
C ALA A 18 4.70 -2.27 -3.59
N SER A 19 5.75 -2.73 -4.27
CA SER A 19 6.60 -3.81 -3.75
C SER A 19 7.48 -3.32 -2.60
N GLY A 20 8.27 -2.28 -2.86
CA GLY A 20 9.21 -1.73 -1.88
C GLY A 20 8.49 -0.98 -0.78
N SER A 21 8.83 -1.26 0.48
CA SER A 21 8.20 -0.64 1.65
C SER A 21 8.28 0.88 1.65
N SER A 22 9.44 1.46 1.28
CA SER A 22 9.61 2.90 1.14
C SER A 22 8.70 3.51 0.08
N VAL A 23 8.54 2.83 -1.05
CA VAL A 23 7.62 3.25 -2.12
C VAL A 23 6.18 3.17 -1.66
N SER A 24 5.80 2.09 -0.96
CA SER A 24 4.46 1.96 -0.38
C SER A 24 4.14 3.08 0.61
N ILE A 25 5.10 3.48 1.45
CA ILE A 25 4.96 4.62 2.35
C ILE A 25 4.70 5.92 1.56
N MET A 26 5.49 6.18 0.51
CA MET A 26 5.33 7.38 -0.32
C MET A 26 3.97 7.40 -1.02
N VAL A 27 3.53 6.28 -1.58
CA VAL A 27 2.25 6.15 -2.27
C VAL A 27 1.08 6.30 -1.29
N ALA A 28 1.16 5.65 -0.12
CA ALA A 28 0.12 5.72 0.91
C ALA A 28 -0.07 7.15 1.42
N ASN A 29 1.02 7.92 1.57
CA ASN A 29 0.98 9.33 1.97
C ASN A 29 0.21 10.22 0.97
N ILE A 30 0.21 9.87 -0.31
CA ILE A 30 -0.52 10.59 -1.36
C ILE A 30 -1.97 10.08 -1.42
N LEU A 31 -2.17 8.77 -1.50
CA LEU A 31 -3.50 8.16 -1.70
C LEU A 31 -4.45 8.43 -0.55
N ARG A 32 -3.95 8.52 0.70
CA ARG A 32 -4.77 8.85 1.87
C ARG A 32 -5.47 10.21 1.76
N LEU A 33 -4.86 11.19 1.05
CA LEU A 33 -5.47 12.51 0.83
C LEU A 33 -6.76 12.43 0.00
N PHE A 34 -6.90 11.36 -0.78
CA PHE A 34 -8.04 11.10 -1.65
C PHE A 34 -8.89 9.93 -1.16
N GLN A 35 -8.58 9.38 0.02
CA GLN A 35 -9.25 8.21 0.60
C GLN A 35 -9.24 7.00 -0.36
N ILE A 36 -8.15 6.82 -1.10
CA ILE A 36 -7.98 5.69 -2.02
C ILE A 36 -7.22 4.57 -1.29
N PRO A 37 -7.82 3.38 -1.11
CA PRO A 37 -7.16 2.27 -0.45
C PRO A 37 -5.99 1.74 -1.30
N GLN A 38 -4.89 1.40 -0.62
CA GLN A 38 -3.71 0.76 -1.19
C GLN A 38 -3.49 -0.62 -0.56
N ILE A 39 -3.31 -1.65 -1.37
CA ILE A 39 -3.00 -3.01 -0.90
C ILE A 39 -1.64 -3.45 -1.44
N SER A 40 -0.63 -3.58 -0.58
CA SER A 40 0.70 -4.08 -0.97
C SER A 40 0.80 -5.60 -0.90
N TYR A 41 1.51 -6.18 -1.86
CA TYR A 41 1.82 -7.62 -1.91
C TYR A 41 3.20 -7.98 -1.35
N ALA A 42 4.06 -7.01 -1.02
CA ALA A 42 5.44 -7.31 -0.61
C ALA A 42 6.06 -6.34 0.41
N SER A 43 5.38 -5.26 0.82
CA SER A 43 5.93 -4.31 1.78
C SER A 43 5.82 -4.82 3.22
N THR A 44 6.96 -5.12 3.85
CA THR A 44 7.04 -5.73 5.19
C THR A 44 7.47 -4.77 6.31
N ALA A 45 7.75 -3.50 5.99
CA ALA A 45 8.18 -2.51 6.99
C ALA A 45 7.18 -2.43 8.18
N PRO A 46 7.65 -2.50 9.43
CA PRO A 46 6.78 -2.42 10.61
C PRO A 46 5.99 -1.11 10.69
N GLU A 47 6.55 0.01 10.23
CA GLU A 47 5.92 1.33 10.33
C GLU A 47 4.59 1.41 9.57
N LEU A 48 4.44 0.62 8.50
CA LEU A 48 3.20 0.50 7.72
C LEU A 48 2.04 -0.16 8.48
N SER A 49 2.28 -0.65 9.70
CA SER A 49 1.24 -1.19 10.59
C SER A 49 0.62 -0.13 11.52
N ASP A 50 1.07 1.13 11.44
CA ASP A 50 0.44 2.23 12.19
C ASP A 50 -0.81 2.71 11.46
N ASP A 51 -1.96 2.12 11.81
CA ASP A 51 -3.27 2.44 11.22
C ASP A 51 -3.70 3.90 11.44
N ARG A 52 -3.09 4.61 12.40
CA ARG A 52 -3.37 6.05 12.60
C ARG A 52 -2.65 6.91 11.56
N ARG A 53 -1.53 6.42 11.01
CA ARG A 53 -0.74 7.11 9.98
C ARG A 53 -1.10 6.68 8.57
N TYR A 54 -1.42 5.39 8.42
CA TYR A 54 -1.70 4.71 7.15
C TYR A 54 -3.07 4.03 7.15
N ASP A 55 -4.11 4.81 7.48
CA ASP A 55 -5.52 4.40 7.59
C ASP A 55 -6.13 3.80 6.30
N PHE A 56 -5.56 4.12 5.13
CA PHE A 56 -5.95 3.56 3.83
C PHE A 56 -4.94 2.55 3.27
N PHE A 57 -4.01 2.05 4.09
CA PHE A 57 -3.05 1.04 3.67
C PHE A 57 -3.41 -0.34 4.21
N SER A 58 -3.20 -1.36 3.40
CA SER A 58 -3.29 -2.77 3.80
C SER A 58 -2.22 -3.57 3.08
N ARG A 59 -1.93 -4.77 3.58
CA ARG A 59 -1.01 -5.70 2.93
C ARG A 59 -1.38 -7.14 3.23
N VAL A 60 -0.99 -8.03 2.32
CA VAL A 60 -1.21 -9.48 2.47
C VAL A 60 -0.01 -10.22 3.08
N VAL A 61 1.09 -9.51 3.35
CA VAL A 61 2.31 -10.05 3.97
C VAL A 61 2.45 -9.56 5.41
N PRO A 62 3.04 -10.37 6.31
CA PRO A 62 3.25 -9.94 7.69
C PRO A 62 4.35 -8.85 7.78
N PRO A 63 4.32 -8.00 8.82
CA PRO A 63 5.47 -7.14 9.15
C PRO A 63 6.71 -7.94 9.53
N ASP A 64 7.89 -7.33 9.34
CA ASP A 64 9.17 -7.89 9.81
C ASP A 64 9.19 -8.13 11.33
N SER A 65 8.33 -7.45 12.11
CA SER A 65 8.19 -7.69 13.55
C SER A 65 7.75 -9.11 13.89
N PHE A 66 6.96 -9.76 13.02
CA PHE A 66 6.59 -11.16 13.21
C PHE A 66 7.78 -12.10 12.98
N GLN A 67 8.64 -11.78 12.01
CA GLN A 67 9.87 -12.52 11.78
C GLN A 67 10.84 -12.36 12.96
N ALA A 68 10.99 -11.13 13.48
CA ALA A 68 11.81 -10.86 14.66
C ALA A 68 11.30 -11.63 15.89
N GLN A 69 9.98 -11.68 16.11
CA GLN A 69 9.38 -12.48 17.18
C GLN A 69 9.69 -13.97 17.00
N ALA A 70 9.54 -14.51 15.79
CA ALA A 70 9.88 -15.90 15.51
C ALA A 70 11.36 -16.21 15.79
N MET A 71 12.27 -15.27 15.53
CA MET A 71 13.69 -15.43 15.90
C MET A 71 13.89 -15.49 17.42
N VAL A 72 13.18 -14.67 18.19
CA VAL A 72 13.22 -14.70 19.66
C VAL A 72 12.67 -16.02 20.18
N ASP A 73 11.57 -16.52 19.61
CA ASP A 73 10.91 -17.76 20.06
C ASP A 73 11.73 -19.02 19.76
N ILE A 74 12.68 -18.96 18.81
CA ILE A 74 13.58 -20.06 18.46
C ILE A 74 14.80 -20.14 19.40
N VAL A 75 15.21 -19.02 20.01
CA VAL A 75 16.46 -18.92 20.80
C VAL A 75 16.33 -19.50 22.20
#